data_AF-A0A183ESH8-F1
#
_entry.id   AF-A0A183ESH8-F1
#
_cell.length_a   1.000
_cell.length_b   1.000
_cell.length_c   1.000
_cell.angle_alpha   90.00
_cell.angle_beta   90.00
_cell.angle_gamma   90.00
#
_symmetry.space_group_name_H-M   'P 1'
#
loop_
_entity.id
_entity.type
_entity.pdbx_description
1 polymer ?
#
loop_
_entity_poly.entity_id
_entity_poly.type
_entity_poly.pdbx_seq_one_letter_code
_entity_poly.pdbx_strand_id
1 'polypeptide(L)'
;MEPLDVHEGTGRILCCECGAVIEPNAMNMCCACVRSHCDILDGIPKQSRAYTCKFCNRWLVPPNSWVFAERESKELLAILLKKLRPTMTKVRLVDASFVWTEPHSKRIKLKLTVQKEVVTGAVLQQIFVLEFVILNQVCL
;
A
#
# COMPACT_ATOMS: atom_id res chain seq x y z
N MET A 1 -11.19 54.09 -6.79
CA MET A 1 -11.13 53.29 -5.56
C MET A 1 -10.95 51.85 -5.99
N GLU A 2 -9.70 51.41 -6.05
CA GLU A 2 -9.39 49.99 -6.22
C GLU A 2 -9.65 49.26 -4.89
N PRO A 3 -10.29 48.08 -4.89
CA PRO A 3 -10.53 47.34 -3.66
C PRO A 3 -9.19 46.82 -3.11
N LEU A 4 -8.97 47.02 -1.81
CA LEU A 4 -7.84 46.44 -1.09
C LEU A 4 -8.11 44.94 -0.97
N ASP A 5 -7.34 44.12 -1.71
CA ASP A 5 -7.28 42.68 -1.54
C ASP A 5 -6.82 42.35 -0.11
N VAL A 6 -7.78 41.97 0.75
CA VAL A 6 -7.50 41.45 2.09
C VAL A 6 -6.91 40.05 1.92
N HIS A 7 -5.59 39.96 1.78
CA HIS A 7 -4.90 38.68 1.87
C HIS A 7 -4.97 38.26 3.34
N GLU A 8 -5.97 37.42 3.65
CA GLU A 8 -6.12 36.73 4.92
C GLU A 8 -4.93 35.79 5.11
N GLY A 9 -3.80 36.36 5.53
CA GLY A 9 -2.56 35.63 5.75
C GLY A 9 -2.76 34.70 6.93
N THR A 10 -2.99 33.43 6.66
CA THR A 10 -2.93 32.36 7.66
C THR A 10 -1.60 32.50 8.42
N GLY A 11 -1.69 32.89 9.70
CA GLY A 11 -0.51 33.06 10.55
C GLY A 11 0.31 31.77 10.55
N ARG A 12 1.59 31.85 10.20
CA ARG A 12 2.46 30.66 10.16
C ARG A 12 2.89 30.30 11.57
N ILE A 13 2.92 29.00 11.87
CA ILE A 13 3.42 28.46 13.15
C ILE A 13 4.70 27.66 12.91
N LEU A 14 5.44 27.35 13.97
CA LEU A 14 6.55 26.43 13.92
C LEU A 14 6.06 25.00 14.19
N CYS A 15 6.60 24.04 13.45
CA CYS A 15 6.43 22.62 13.73
C CYS A 15 6.95 22.29 15.13
N CYS A 16 6.14 21.63 15.95
CA CYS A 16 6.50 21.30 17.34
C CYS A 16 7.71 20.36 17.48
N GLU A 17 8.00 19.55 16.46
CA GLU A 17 9.12 18.60 16.47
C GLU A 17 10.43 19.19 15.91
N CYS A 18 10.40 19.74 14.69
CA CYS A 18 11.62 20.19 13.99
C CYS A 18 11.77 21.70 13.83
N GLY A 19 10.79 22.51 14.27
CA GLY A 19 10.82 23.97 14.14
C GLY A 19 10.60 24.53 12.74
N ALA A 20 10.28 23.69 11.74
CA ALA A 20 9.96 24.17 10.39
C ALA A 20 8.72 25.09 10.37
N VAL A 21 8.76 26.16 9.59
CA VAL A 21 7.62 27.08 9.42
C VAL A 21 6.52 26.39 8.59
N ILE A 22 5.32 26.25 9.14
CA ILE A 22 4.19 25.57 8.51
C ILE A 22 2.90 26.41 8.62
N GLU A 23 1.92 26.08 7.79
CA GLU A 23 0.54 26.51 8.02
C GLU A 23 -0.05 25.75 9.24
N PRO A 24 -0.86 26.41 10.07
CA PRO A 24 -1.47 25.77 11.22
C PRO A 24 -2.27 24.54 10.83
N ASN A 25 -2.05 23.42 11.53
CA ASN A 25 -2.81 22.19 11.35
C ASN A 25 -3.08 21.54 12.71
N ALA A 26 -4.02 20.59 12.78
CA ALA A 26 -4.45 19.97 14.04
C ALA A 26 -3.33 19.25 14.81
N MET A 27 -2.22 18.89 14.14
CA MET A 27 -1.07 18.22 14.77
C MET A 27 0.05 19.19 15.15
N ASN A 28 0.01 20.45 14.69
CA ASN A 28 1.12 21.40 14.76
C ASN A 28 2.46 20.82 14.27
N MET A 29 2.40 19.87 13.32
CA MET A 29 3.56 19.14 12.80
C MET A 29 3.70 19.34 11.29
N CYS A 30 4.93 19.48 10.80
CA CYS A 30 5.19 19.50 9.36
C CYS A 30 4.98 18.11 8.75
N CYS A 31 4.72 18.05 7.44
CA CYS A 31 4.46 16.78 6.74
C CYS A 31 5.60 15.76 6.89
N ALA A 32 6.85 16.21 7.02
CA ALA A 32 8.00 15.33 7.23
C ALA A 32 7.95 14.64 8.60
N CYS A 33 7.67 15.39 9.67
CA CYS A 33 7.50 14.84 11.01
C CYS A 33 6.23 13.97 11.10
N VAL A 34 5.13 14.36 10.46
CA VAL A 34 3.94 13.48 10.42
C VAL A 34 4.26 12.13 9.76
N ARG A 35 5.05 12.13 8.68
CA ARG A 35 5.50 10.89 8.01
C ARG A 35 6.43 10.03 8.86
N SER A 36 7.25 10.63 9.72
CA SER A 36 8.14 9.86 10.61
C SER A 36 7.40 9.22 11.79
N HIS A 37 6.34 9.86 12.27
CA HIS A 37 5.54 9.34 13.38
C HIS A 37 4.36 8.45 12.94
N CYS A 38 3.91 8.54 11.69
CA CYS A 38 2.81 7.72 11.15
C CYS A 38 3.31 6.68 10.15
N ASP A 39 3.44 5.43 10.59
CA ASP A 39 3.60 4.29 9.69
C ASP A 39 2.22 3.84 9.18
N ILE A 40 1.98 3.99 7.88
CA ILE A 40 0.71 3.56 7.26
C ILE A 40 0.73 2.08 6.88
N LEU A 41 1.89 1.41 6.99
CA LEU A 41 2.06 -0.02 6.75
C LEU A 41 1.89 -0.86 8.01
N ASP A 42 1.66 -0.23 9.16
CA ASP A 42 1.47 -0.94 10.42
C ASP A 42 0.31 -1.94 10.33
N GLY A 43 0.60 -3.20 10.69
CA GLY A 43 -0.33 -4.33 10.57
C GLY A 43 -0.41 -5.00 9.20
N ILE A 44 0.30 -4.50 8.16
CA ILE A 44 0.39 -5.18 6.86
C ILE A 44 1.60 -6.13 6.86
N PRO A 45 1.39 -7.46 6.66
CA PRO A 45 2.50 -8.40 6.62
C PRO A 45 3.37 -8.12 5.39
N LYS A 46 4.70 -8.17 5.56
CA LYS A 46 5.65 -8.06 4.43
C LYS A 46 5.78 -9.35 3.63
N GLN A 47 5.26 -10.47 4.16
CA GLN A 47 5.26 -11.77 3.50
C GLN A 47 3.90 -12.45 3.62
N SER A 48 3.45 -13.08 2.54
CA SER A 48 2.24 -13.91 2.51
C SER A 48 2.48 -15.19 1.71
N ARG A 49 1.57 -16.15 1.82
CA ARG A 49 1.63 -17.42 1.09
C ARG A 49 0.69 -17.35 -0.10
N ALA A 50 1.06 -17.91 -1.25
CA ALA A 50 0.15 -18.11 -2.37
C ALA A 50 0.21 -19.58 -2.78
N TYR A 51 -0.91 -20.15 -3.20
CA TYR A 51 -0.99 -21.57 -3.52
C TYR A 51 -1.23 -21.78 -5.02
N THR A 52 -0.45 -22.67 -5.61
CA THR A 52 -0.56 -23.07 -7.02
C THR A 52 -0.70 -24.59 -7.14
N CYS A 53 -1.44 -25.04 -8.14
CA CYS A 53 -1.59 -26.45 -8.44
C CYS A 53 -0.40 -26.96 -9.25
N LYS A 54 0.19 -28.08 -8.82
CA LYS A 54 1.35 -28.70 -9.49
C LYS A 54 1.08 -29.13 -10.93
N PHE A 55 -0.15 -29.49 -11.27
CA PHE A 55 -0.48 -30.18 -12.52
C PHE A 55 -1.16 -29.32 -13.57
N CYS A 56 -1.82 -28.23 -13.17
CA CYS A 56 -2.69 -27.47 -14.07
C CYS A 56 -2.44 -25.95 -14.02
N ASN A 57 -1.38 -25.47 -13.36
CA ASN A 57 -1.02 -24.05 -13.24
C ASN A 57 -2.18 -23.15 -12.77
N ARG A 58 -3.09 -23.72 -11.97
CA ARG A 58 -4.18 -22.99 -11.34
C ARG A 58 -3.74 -22.43 -9.99
N TRP A 59 -4.17 -21.22 -9.69
CA TRP A 59 -3.95 -20.57 -8.41
C TRP A 59 -5.18 -20.69 -7.53
N LEU A 60 -4.96 -20.89 -6.22
CA LEU A 60 -6.03 -20.90 -5.24
C LEU A 60 -6.53 -19.47 -5.01
N VAL A 61 -7.81 -19.28 -5.29
CA VAL A 61 -8.55 -18.07 -4.97
C VAL A 61 -9.35 -18.34 -3.69
N PRO A 62 -9.12 -17.58 -2.61
CA PRO A 62 -9.93 -17.71 -1.40
C PRO A 62 -11.42 -17.51 -1.72
N PRO A 63 -12.34 -18.32 -1.16
CA PRO A 63 -12.12 -19.30 -0.08
C PRO A 63 -11.64 -20.69 -0.52
N ASN A 64 -11.98 -21.20 -1.70
CA ASN A 64 -11.59 -22.56 -2.12
C ASN A 64 -11.67 -22.83 -3.64
N SER A 65 -11.64 -21.80 -4.48
CA SER A 65 -11.74 -21.96 -5.95
C SER A 65 -10.37 -21.93 -6.61
N TRP A 66 -10.26 -22.55 -7.79
CA TRP A 66 -9.01 -22.66 -8.55
C TRP A 66 -9.16 -22.03 -9.92
N VAL A 67 -8.31 -21.05 -10.23
CA VAL A 67 -8.37 -20.31 -11.49
C VAL A 67 -7.03 -20.38 -12.19
N PHE A 68 -7.03 -20.66 -13.48
CA PHE A 68 -5.80 -20.61 -14.29
C PHE A 68 -5.32 -19.16 -14.39
N ALA A 69 -4.02 -18.93 -14.15
CA ALA A 69 -3.40 -17.64 -14.36
C ALA A 69 -1.92 -17.83 -14.69
N GLU A 70 -1.46 -17.13 -15.72
CA GLU A 70 -0.05 -17.13 -16.10
C GLU A 70 0.80 -16.36 -15.07
N ARG A 71 2.11 -16.62 -15.04
CA ARG A 71 3.03 -15.84 -14.22
C ARG A 71 3.03 -14.39 -14.69
N GLU A 72 3.07 -13.45 -13.73
CA GLU A 72 3.12 -12.00 -14.02
C GLU A 72 1.92 -11.48 -14.83
N SER A 73 0.79 -12.20 -14.78
CA SER A 73 -0.46 -11.83 -15.45
C SER A 73 -1.36 -10.93 -14.60
N LYS A 74 -2.31 -10.24 -15.24
CA LYS A 74 -3.30 -9.38 -14.55
C LYS A 74 -4.22 -10.20 -13.66
N GLU A 75 -4.54 -11.42 -14.09
CA GLU A 75 -5.35 -12.40 -13.38
C GLU A 75 -4.68 -12.80 -12.08
N LEU A 76 -3.38 -13.11 -12.12
CA LEU A 76 -2.60 -13.45 -10.93
C LEU A 76 -2.55 -12.27 -9.96
N LEU A 77 -2.34 -11.06 -10.46
CA LEU A 77 -2.34 -9.85 -9.63
C LEU A 77 -3.67 -9.70 -8.89
N ALA A 78 -4.80 -9.87 -9.59
CA ALA A 78 -6.13 -9.80 -8.99
C ALA A 78 -6.35 -10.86 -7.90
N ILE A 79 -5.83 -12.08 -8.08
CA ILE A 79 -5.90 -13.17 -7.08
C ILE A 79 -5.09 -12.81 -5.84
N LEU A 80 -3.85 -12.35 -6.01
CA LEU A 80 -2.97 -11.96 -4.91
C LEU A 80 -3.54 -10.76 -4.14
N LEU A 81 -4.08 -9.76 -4.83
CA LEU A 81 -4.73 -8.61 -4.21
C LEU A 81 -5.99 -8.99 -3.44
N LYS A 82 -6.83 -9.90 -3.98
CA LYS A 82 -8.00 -10.44 -3.26
C LYS A 82 -7.62 -11.05 -1.91
N LYS A 83 -6.48 -11.75 -1.86
CA LYS A 83 -5.97 -12.35 -0.61
C LYS A 83 -5.53 -11.30 0.43
N LEU A 84 -5.07 -10.14 -0.01
CA LEU A 84 -4.59 -9.06 0.87
C LEU A 84 -5.68 -8.10 1.34
N ARG A 85 -6.82 -8.03 0.63
CA ARG A 85 -7.97 -7.19 1.01
C ARG A 85 -8.30 -7.21 2.51
N PRO A 86 -8.44 -8.38 3.19
CA PRO A 86 -8.80 -8.39 4.61
C PRO A 86 -7.76 -7.72 5.51
N THR A 87 -6.50 -7.68 5.09
CA THR A 87 -5.40 -7.06 5.85
C THR A 87 -5.23 -5.58 5.53
N MET A 88 -5.72 -5.13 4.38
CA MET A 88 -5.57 -3.75 3.89
C MET A 88 -6.81 -2.88 4.13
N THR A 89 -7.74 -3.27 5.01
CA THR A 89 -9.02 -2.54 5.25
C THR A 89 -8.85 -1.09 5.69
N LYS A 90 -7.72 -0.76 6.35
CA LYS A 90 -7.43 0.59 6.86
C LYS A 90 -6.72 1.50 5.85
N VAL A 91 -6.30 0.97 4.70
CA VAL A 91 -5.53 1.70 3.69
C VAL A 91 -6.14 1.52 2.31
N ARG A 92 -6.05 2.55 1.49
CA ARG A 92 -6.50 2.50 0.09
C ARG A 92 -5.34 2.04 -0.78
N LEU A 93 -5.56 1.01 -1.59
CA LEU A 93 -4.61 0.62 -2.64
C LEU A 93 -4.73 1.60 -3.83
N VAL A 94 -3.61 2.14 -4.29
CA VAL A 94 -3.53 3.07 -5.43
C VAL A 94 -3.04 2.34 -6.67
N ASP A 95 -1.93 1.62 -6.52
CA ASP A 95 -1.24 0.95 -7.63
C ASP A 95 -0.63 -0.37 -7.13
N ALA A 96 -0.51 -1.33 -8.05
CA ALA A 96 0.12 -2.61 -7.79
C ALA A 96 0.84 -3.08 -9.06
N SER A 97 2.12 -3.44 -8.91
CA SER A 97 2.95 -3.93 -10.01
C SER A 97 3.81 -5.11 -9.56
N PHE A 98 4.14 -6.00 -10.51
CA PHE A 98 5.11 -7.07 -10.26
C PHE A 98 6.52 -6.49 -10.22
N VAL A 99 7.32 -7.00 -9.30
CA VAL A 99 8.76 -6.81 -9.30
C VAL A 99 9.37 -8.12 -9.78
N TRP A 100 10.21 -8.04 -10.81
CA TRP A 100 10.87 -9.22 -11.36
C TRP A 100 11.58 -10.00 -10.27
N THR A 101 11.33 -11.30 -10.25
CA THR A 101 12.00 -12.26 -9.36
C THR A 101 12.55 -13.41 -10.20
N GLU A 102 13.67 -13.97 -9.75
CA GLU A 102 14.29 -15.12 -10.39
C GLU A 102 13.26 -16.26 -10.59
N PRO A 103 13.17 -16.89 -11.78
CA PRO A 103 12.15 -17.89 -12.10
C PRO A 103 12.06 -19.07 -11.12
N HIS A 104 13.18 -19.46 -10.52
CA HIS A 104 13.30 -20.60 -9.61
C HIS A 104 13.05 -20.26 -8.14
N SER A 105 12.89 -18.98 -7.81
CA SER A 105 12.82 -18.51 -6.41
C SER A 105 11.60 -19.02 -5.64
N LYS A 106 10.57 -19.53 -6.35
CA LYS A 106 9.23 -19.81 -5.80
C LYS A 106 8.69 -18.62 -5.00
N ARG A 107 9.09 -17.41 -5.38
CA ARG A 107 8.69 -16.15 -4.75
C ARG A 107 8.19 -15.19 -5.81
N ILE A 108 7.17 -14.42 -5.47
CA ILE A 108 6.65 -13.32 -6.26
C ILE A 108 6.74 -12.08 -5.42
N LYS A 109 7.33 -11.01 -5.94
CA LYS A 109 7.36 -9.72 -5.27
C LYS A 109 6.35 -8.79 -5.93
N LEU A 110 5.52 -8.15 -5.11
CA LEU A 110 4.61 -7.11 -5.55
C LEU A 110 5.05 -5.77 -4.96
N LYS A 111 5.20 -4.77 -5.81
CA LYS A 111 5.32 -3.38 -5.40
C LYS A 111 3.91 -2.83 -5.26
N LEU A 112 3.54 -2.45 -4.05
CA LEU A 112 2.22 -1.90 -3.73
C LEU A 112 2.36 -0.45 -3.32
N THR A 113 1.51 0.40 -3.88
CA THR A 113 1.38 1.80 -3.49
C THR A 113 0.08 1.95 -2.71
N VAL A 114 0.18 2.34 -1.45
CA VAL A 114 -0.96 2.52 -0.56
C VAL A 114 -1.07 3.96 -0.10
N GLN A 115 -2.31 4.40 0.14
CA GLN A 115 -2.66 5.70 0.67
C GLN A 115 -3.47 5.55 1.94
N LYS A 116 -3.23 6.43 2.91
CA LYS A 116 -4.02 6.55 4.12
C LYS A 116 -4.20 8.03 4.44
N GLU A 117 -5.41 8.41 4.79
CA GLU A 117 -5.70 9.74 5.31
C GLU A 117 -5.24 9.80 6.77
N VAL A 118 -4.47 10.83 7.10
CA VAL A 118 -4.05 11.12 8.48
C VAL A 118 -4.89 12.26 9.06
N VAL A 119 -4.77 12.49 10.38
CA VAL A 119 -5.65 13.31 11.26
C VAL A 119 -5.82 14.78 10.83
N THR A 120 -5.19 15.22 9.74
CA THR A 120 -5.22 16.60 9.22
C THR A 120 -5.76 16.71 7.79
N GLY A 121 -6.46 15.69 7.28
CA GLY A 121 -6.90 15.64 5.88
C GLY A 121 -5.76 15.47 4.87
N ALA A 122 -4.52 15.38 5.37
CA ALA A 122 -3.37 15.05 4.55
C ALA A 122 -3.41 13.57 4.15
N VAL A 123 -3.20 13.28 2.86
CA VAL A 123 -3.11 11.92 2.35
C VAL A 123 -1.65 11.52 2.31
N LEU A 124 -1.26 10.53 3.09
CA LEU A 124 0.06 9.93 3.01
C LEU A 124 0.04 8.76 2.02
N GLN A 125 0.99 8.78 1.09
CA GLN A 125 1.24 7.68 0.17
C GLN A 125 2.58 7.02 0.53
N GLN A 126 2.59 5.70 0.64
CA GLN A 126 3.80 4.92 0.82
C GLN A 126 3.83 3.75 -0.17
N ILE A 127 5.04 3.38 -0.54
CA ILE A 127 5.32 2.27 -1.45
C ILE A 127 6.06 1.22 -0.64
N PHE A 128 5.63 -0.03 -0.75
CA PHE A 128 6.34 -1.14 -0.14
C PHE A 128 6.36 -2.35 -1.07
N VAL A 129 7.28 -3.27 -0.79
CA VAL A 129 7.37 -4.54 -1.51
C VAL A 129 6.87 -5.65 -0.60
N LEU A 130 5.84 -6.34 -1.06
CA LEU A 130 5.29 -7.53 -0.44
C LEU A 130 5.84 -8.77 -1.15
N GLU A 131 6.25 -9.78 -0.37
CA GLU A 131 6.70 -11.05 -0.91
C GLU A 131 5.66 -12.16 -0.73
N PHE A 132 5.31 -12.83 -1.81
CA PHE A 132 4.51 -14.05 -1.80
C PHE A 132 5.41 -15.28 -1.94
N VAL A 133 5.34 -16.17 -0.96
CA VAL A 133 5.93 -17.51 -1.04
C VAL A 133 4.95 -18.44 -1.75
N ILE A 134 5.36 -19.01 -2.87
CA ILE A 134 4.56 -19.96 -3.64
C ILE A 134 4.64 -21.34 -2.99
N LEU A 135 3.49 -21.87 -2.60
CA LEU A 135 3.32 -23.22 -2.08
C LEU A 135 2.54 -24.05 -3.09
N ASN A 136 3.02 -25.27 -3.30
CA ASN A 136 2.38 -26.20 -4.22
C ASN A 136 1.33 -27.02 -3.48
N GLN A 137 0.09 -27.00 -3.98
CA GLN A 137 -1.00 -27.85 -3.53
C GLN A 137 -1.58 -28.60 -4.74
N VAL A 138 -2.51 -29.52 -4.51
CA VAL A 138 -3.24 -30.20 -5.58
C VAL A 138 -4.66 -29.66 -5.55
N CYS A 139 -5.15 -29.18 -6.69
CA CYS A 139 -6.56 -28.83 -6.81
C CYS A 139 -7.42 -30.09 -6.78
N LEU A 140 -8.51 -30.05 -6.03
CA LEU A 140 -9.57 -31.06 -6.10
C LEU A 140 -10.44 -30.84 -7.33
#